data_AF-A0A838JYM5-F1
#
_entry.id   AF-A0A838JYM5-F1
#
_cell.length_a   1.000
_cell.length_b   1.000
_cell.length_c   1.000
_cell.angle_alpha   90.00
_cell.angle_beta   90.00
_cell.angle_gamma   90.00
#
_symmetry.space_group_name_H-M   'P 1'
#
loop_
_entity.id
_entity.type
_entity.pdbx_description
1 polymer ?
#
loop_
_entity_poly.entity_id
_entity_poly.type
_entity_poly.pdbx_seq_one_letter_code
_entity_poly.pdbx_strand_id
1 'polypeptide(L)'
;MAILTRRLQVLLDEERFSRLEDLARQRGTTVAVLVRDALDRTYRAGPAPDEAADRFLAREPLELGSWEESKREIEDSLMSRAQW
;
A
#
# COMPACT_ATOMS: atom_id res chain seq x y z
N MET A 1 -9.09 -4.75 10.72
CA MET A 1 -10.16 -5.32 9.87
C MET A 1 -11.28 -4.29 9.77
N ALA A 2 -11.59 -3.79 8.58
CA ALA A 2 -12.73 -2.90 8.37
C ALA A 2 -14.02 -3.71 8.25
N ILE A 3 -15.11 -3.22 8.82
CA ILE A 3 -16.44 -3.82 8.68
C ILE A 3 -16.95 -3.52 7.27
N LEU A 4 -17.33 -4.55 6.51
CA LEU A 4 -17.92 -4.39 5.18
C LEU A 4 -19.41 -4.02 5.31
N THR A 5 -19.80 -2.82 4.87
CA THR A 5 -21.15 -2.26 5.09
C THR A 5 -22.02 -2.19 3.84
N ARG A 6 -21.47 -2.40 2.65
CA ARG A 6 -22.16 -2.30 1.35
C ARG A 6 -21.84 -3.51 0.47
N ARG A 7 -22.83 -3.98 -0.31
CA ARG A 7 -22.67 -5.05 -1.30
C ARG A 7 -22.73 -4.48 -2.71
N LEU A 8 -21.73 -4.82 -3.51
CA LEU A 8 -21.68 -4.53 -4.94
C LEU A 8 -21.93 -5.82 -5.73
N GLN A 9 -22.69 -5.74 -6.82
CA GLN A 9 -22.85 -6.80 -7.80
C GLN A 9 -22.23 -6.34 -9.12
N VAL A 10 -21.33 -7.15 -9.68
CA VAL A 10 -20.65 -6.87 -10.95
C VAL A 10 -20.84 -8.09 -11.85
N LEU A 11 -21.32 -7.87 -13.06
CA LEU A 11 -21.43 -8.92 -14.07
C LEU A 11 -20.10 -9.04 -14.80
N LEU A 12 -19.61 -10.27 -14.89
CA LEU A 12 -18.41 -10.66 -15.63
C LEU A 12 -18.81 -11.72 -16.66
N ASP A 13 -18.05 -11.80 -17.74
CA ASP A 13 -18.13 -12.98 -18.61
C ASP A 13 -17.47 -14.20 -17.93
N GLU A 14 -17.74 -15.37 -18.51
CA GLU A 14 -17.27 -16.65 -18.01
C GLU A 14 -15.74 -16.72 -17.94
N GLU A 15 -15.05 -16.22 -18.96
CA GLU A 15 -13.59 -16.27 -19.04
C GLU A 15 -12.93 -15.47 -17.90
N ARG A 16 -13.42 -14.25 -17.63
CA ARG A 16 -12.92 -13.40 -16.55
C ARG A 16 -13.24 -13.99 -15.18
N PHE A 17 -14.44 -14.54 -15.02
CA PHE A 17 -14.83 -15.15 -13.74
C PHE A 17 -13.99 -16.41 -13.44
N SER A 18 -13.82 -17.30 -14.41
CA SER A 18 -13.00 -18.51 -14.30
C SER A 18 -11.55 -18.19 -13.90
N ARG A 19 -10.93 -17.17 -14.52
CA ARG A 19 -9.59 -16.71 -14.13
C ARG A 19 -9.50 -16.25 -12.68
N LEU A 20 -10.53 -15.56 -12.19
CA LEU A 20 -10.57 -15.11 -10.79
C LEU A 20 -10.73 -16.28 -9.82
N GLU A 21 -11.53 -17.28 -10.17
CA GLU A 21 -11.70 -18.48 -9.35
C GLU A 21 -10.41 -19.28 -9.23
N ASP A 22 -9.71 -19.51 -10.33
CA ASP A 22 -8.44 -20.23 -10.32
C ASP A 22 -7.38 -19.49 -9.52
N LEU A 23 -7.31 -18.16 -9.67
CA LEU A 23 -6.39 -17.34 -8.88
C LEU A 23 -6.73 -17.36 -7.39
N ALA A 24 -8.02 -17.33 -7.04
CA ALA A 24 -8.48 -17.39 -5.67
C ALA A 24 -8.09 -18.73 -5.02
N ARG A 25 -8.31 -19.83 -5.76
CA ARG A 25 -7.95 -21.19 -5.33
C ARG A 25 -6.44 -21.32 -5.11
N GLN A 26 -5.63 -20.88 -6.07
CA GLN A 26 -4.17 -20.92 -5.97
C GLN A 26 -3.63 -20.13 -4.76
N ARG A 27 -4.30 -19.03 -4.39
CA ARG A 27 -3.91 -18.17 -3.27
C ARG A 27 -4.59 -18.51 -1.94
N GLY A 28 -5.43 -19.55 -1.90
CA GLY A 28 -6.20 -19.90 -0.70
C GLY A 28 -7.11 -18.78 -0.21
N THR A 29 -7.68 -17.98 -1.14
CA THR A 29 -8.53 -16.83 -0.83
C THR A 29 -9.84 -16.88 -1.62
N THR A 30 -10.63 -15.81 -1.57
CA THR A 30 -11.90 -15.71 -2.31
C THR A 30 -11.82 -14.68 -3.41
N VAL A 31 -12.64 -14.84 -4.45
CA VAL A 31 -12.81 -13.83 -5.51
C VAL A 31 -13.12 -12.46 -4.93
N ALA A 32 -13.94 -12.39 -3.88
CA ALA A 32 -14.27 -11.14 -3.22
C ALA A 32 -13.06 -10.44 -2.57
N VAL A 33 -12.11 -11.22 -2.00
CA VAL A 33 -10.86 -10.66 -1.47
C VAL A 33 -9.99 -10.14 -2.61
N LEU A 34 -9.87 -10.90 -3.71
CA LEU A 34 -9.08 -10.47 -4.87
C LEU A 34 -9.62 -9.18 -5.49
N VAL A 35 -10.93 -9.05 -5.64
CA VAL A 35 -11.57 -7.84 -6.18
C VAL A 35 -11.29 -6.64 -5.27
N ARG A 36 -11.41 -6.80 -3.95
CA ARG A 36 -11.09 -5.72 -3.00
C ARG A 36 -9.62 -5.33 -3.05
N ASP A 37 -8.70 -6.29 -3.04
CA ASP A 37 -7.26 -6.02 -3.14
C ASP A 37 -6.91 -5.32 -4.46
N ALA A 38 -7.55 -5.72 -5.57
CA ALA A 38 -7.39 -5.05 -6.86
C ALA A 38 -7.91 -3.60 -6.82
N LEU A 39 -9.05 -3.35 -6.19
CA LEU A 39 -9.58 -1.99 -6.00
C LEU A 39 -8.64 -1.15 -5.14
N ASP A 40 -8.16 -1.68 -4.02
CA ASP A 40 -7.25 -0.98 -3.10
C ASP A 40 -5.91 -0.65 -3.77
N ARG A 41 -5.41 -1.51 -4.66
CA ARG A 41 -4.18 -1.25 -5.43
C ARG A 41 -4.39 -0.23 -6.54
N THR A 42 -5.52 -0.33 -7.25
CA THR A 42 -5.81 0.49 -8.43
C THR A 42 -6.22 1.90 -8.04
N TYR A 43 -7.06 2.01 -7.01
CA TYR A 43 -7.65 3.25 -6.54
C TYR A 43 -7.08 3.67 -5.19
N ARG A 44 -5.82 3.28 -4.92
CA ARG A 44 -5.12 3.47 -3.65
C ARG A 44 -5.53 4.79 -3.00
N ALA A 45 -6.27 4.69 -1.90
CA ALA A 45 -6.61 5.80 -1.02
C ALA A 45 -5.36 6.22 -0.23
N GLY A 46 -4.34 6.68 -0.94
CA GLY A 46 -3.38 7.61 -0.37
C GLY A 46 -3.97 9.01 -0.43
N PRO A 47 -3.45 9.98 0.35
CA PRO A 47 -3.63 11.37 -0.01
C PRO A 47 -3.34 11.54 -1.51
N ALA A 48 -4.15 12.34 -2.20
CA ALA A 48 -3.81 12.73 -3.56
C ALA A 48 -2.33 13.17 -3.58
N PRO A 49 -1.56 12.91 -4.65
CA PRO A 49 -0.14 13.29 -4.71
C PRO A 49 0.11 14.72 -4.20
N ASP A 50 -0.83 15.62 -4.48
CA ASP A 50 -0.84 17.02 -4.03
C ASP A 50 -0.98 17.14 -2.50
N GLU A 51 -1.91 16.41 -1.86
CA GLU A 51 -2.10 16.41 -0.40
C GLU A 51 -0.93 15.73 0.34
N ALA A 52 -0.23 14.78 -0.30
CA ALA A 52 0.99 14.20 0.23
C ALA A 52 2.15 15.21 0.21
N ALA A 53 2.29 15.93 -0.91
CA ALA A 53 3.28 16.98 -1.08
C ALA A 53 3.02 18.15 -0.11
N ASP A 54 1.79 18.63 0.00
CA ASP A 54 1.42 19.73 0.90
C ASP A 54 1.75 19.39 2.36
N ARG A 55 1.43 18.17 2.79
CA ARG A 55 1.75 17.70 4.14
C ARG A 55 3.25 17.59 4.38
N PHE A 56 4.02 17.19 3.37
CA PHE A 56 5.48 17.13 3.45
C PHE A 56 6.08 18.54 3.55
N LEU A 57 5.59 19.47 2.73
CA LEU A 57 6.04 20.86 2.69
C LEU A 57 5.61 21.69 3.91
N ALA A 58 4.50 21.32 4.55
CA ALA A 58 4.02 21.96 5.78
C ALA A 58 4.82 21.56 7.04
N ARG A 59 5.78 20.64 6.93
CA ARG A 59 6.64 20.26 8.05
C ARG A 59 7.65 21.36 8.35
N GLU A 60 7.97 21.52 9.62
CA GLU A 60 9.05 22.41 10.03
C GLU A 60 10.37 21.93 9.39
N PRO A 61 11.19 22.85 8.84
CA PRO A 61 12.47 22.49 8.25
C PRO A 61 13.33 21.71 9.25
N LEU A 62 13.86 20.58 8.81
CA LEU A 62 14.83 19.83 9.59
C LEU A 62 16.19 20.46 9.37
N GLU A 63 16.80 20.95 10.46
CA GLU A 63 18.22 21.28 10.49
C GLU A 63 19.00 19.98 10.42
N LEU A 64 19.35 19.57 9.20
CA LEU A 64 20.25 18.47 8.96
C LEU A 64 21.68 18.98 9.02
N GLY A 65 22.56 18.19 9.64
CA GLY A 65 24.00 18.44 9.61
C GLY A 65 24.57 18.24 8.21
N SER A 66 25.88 18.05 8.13
CA SER A 66 26.53 17.67 6.87
C SER A 66 25.94 16.38 6.29
N TRP A 67 26.16 16.19 4.99
CA TRP A 67 25.81 14.95 4.32
C TRP A 67 26.50 13.74 4.98
N GLU A 68 27.76 13.88 5.36
CA GLU A 68 28.56 12.85 6.01
C GLU A 68 27.98 12.44 7.37
N GLU A 69 27.46 13.39 8.15
CA GLU A 69 26.79 13.12 9.43
C GLU A 69 25.45 12.41 9.22
N SER A 70 24.61 12.96 8.35
CA SER A 70 23.29 12.39 8.03
C SER A 70 23.41 10.96 7.48
N LYS A 71 24.39 10.71 6.62
CA LYS A 71 24.66 9.39 6.06
C LYS A 71 25.06 8.39 7.15
N ARG A 72 25.95 8.79 8.06
CA ARG A 72 26.40 7.94 9.16
C ARG A 72 25.24 7.55 10.08
N GLU A 73 24.38 8.50 10.44
CA GLU A 73 23.19 8.22 11.26
C GLU A 73 22.23 7.22 10.61
N ILE A 74 22.02 7.32 9.29
CA ILE A 74 21.19 6.37 8.54
C ILE A 74 21.83 4.97 8.54
N GLU A 75 23.13 4.88 8.28
CA GLU A 75 23.87 3.61 8.26
C GLU A 75 23.84 2.95 9.65
N ASP A 76 24.07 3.70 10.72
CA ASP A 76 24.01 3.21 12.11
C ASP A 76 22.60 2.72 12.47
N SER A 77 21.55 3.44 12.05
CA SER A 77 20.16 3.05 12.29
C SER A 77 19.78 1.75 11.56
N LEU A 78 20.25 1.59 10.32
CA LEU A 78 20.03 0.37 9.53
C LEU A 78 20.75 -0.83 10.15
N MET A 79 21.98 -0.64 10.65
CA MET A 79 22.73 -1.68 11.36
C MET A 79 22.08 -2.08 12.69
N SER A 80 21.56 -1.12 13.45
CA SER A 80 20.85 -1.37 14.72
C SER A 80 19.55 -2.16 14.54
N ARG A 81 18.83 -1.94 13.43
CA ARG A 81 17.59 -2.68 13.10
C ARG A 81 17.82 -4.11 12.62
N ALA A 82 19.02 -4.46 12.18
CA ALA A 82 19.38 -5.81 11.75
C ALA A 82 19.73 -6.75 12.92
N GLN A 83 19.76 -6.23 14.15
CA GLN A 83 20.18 -6.97 15.35
C GLN A 83 19.02 -7.56 16.18
N TRP A 84 17.78 -7.51 15.65
CA TRP A 84 16.58 -8.13 16.22
C TRP A 84 15.93 -9.10 15.24
#